data_AF-A0A258L6V2-F1
#
_entry.id   AF-A0A258L6V2-F1
#
_cell.length_a   1.000
_cell.length_b   1.000
_cell.length_c   1.000
_cell.angle_alpha   90.00
_cell.angle_beta   90.00
_cell.angle_gamma   90.00
#
_symmetry.space_group_name_H-M   'P 1'
#
loop_
_entity.id
_entity.type
_entity.pdbx_description
1 polymer ?
#
loop_
_entity_poly.entity_id
_entity_poly.type
_entity_poly.pdbx_seq_one_letter_code
_entity_poly.pdbx_strand_id
1 'polypeptide(L)'
;MPLVRLLMPLGLIVFGAVAVFMGAMVLLGGLRAGEIGWSSGPVGAVTETRIRKADDPDGFWRVMGLGGALPLVLGFGAVVAGRRMLRS
;
A
#
# COMPACT_ATOMS: atom_id res chain seq x y z
N MET A 1 -30.32 -5.51 9.44
CA MET A 1 -29.78 -4.16 9.71
C MET A 1 -29.34 -3.51 8.40
N PRO A 2 -30.13 -2.58 7.83
CA PRO A 2 -29.85 -1.97 6.51
C PRO A 2 -28.58 -1.11 6.50
N LEU A 3 -28.23 -0.50 7.65
CA LEU A 3 -27.06 0.38 7.78
C LEU A 3 -25.73 -0.37 7.55
N VAL A 4 -25.57 -1.57 8.14
CA VAL A 4 -24.35 -2.39 7.99
C VAL A 4 -24.16 -2.86 6.54
N ARG A 5 -25.26 -3.16 5.82
CA ARG A 5 -25.24 -3.54 4.40
C ARG A 5 -24.73 -2.42 3.49
N LEU A 6 -24.84 -1.16 3.89
CA LEU A 6 -24.36 -0.01 3.14
C LEU A 6 -22.95 0.42 3.56
N LEU A 7 -22.68 0.44 4.88
CA LEU A 7 -21.39 0.88 5.42
C LEU A 7 -20.25 -0.08 5.09
N MET A 8 -20.50 -1.39 5.07
CA MET A 8 -19.49 -2.40 4.75
C MET A 8 -18.91 -2.25 3.33
N PRO A 9 -19.71 -2.18 2.25
CA PRO A 9 -19.17 -2.02 0.90
C PRO A 9 -18.55 -0.64 0.68
N LEU A 10 -19.08 0.42 1.28
CA LEU A 10 -18.46 1.74 1.25
C LEU A 10 -17.09 1.73 1.93
N GLY A 11 -16.98 1.10 3.10
CA GLY A 11 -15.71 0.91 3.79
C GLY A 11 -14.70 0.16 2.92
N LEU A 12 -15.09 -0.96 2.32
CA LEU A 12 -14.26 -1.72 1.39
C LEU A 12 -13.73 -0.88 0.23
N ILE A 13 -14.58 -0.03 -0.36
CA ILE A 13 -14.17 0.87 -1.45
C ILE A 13 -13.19 1.92 -0.96
N VAL A 14 -13.46 2.58 0.16
CA VAL A 14 -12.61 3.66 0.68
C VAL A 14 -11.25 3.10 1.12
N PHE A 15 -11.24 2.07 1.97
CA PHE A 15 -9.99 1.44 2.41
C PHE A 15 -9.23 0.81 1.24
N GLY A 16 -9.94 0.21 0.29
CA GLY A 16 -9.34 -0.33 -0.92
C GLY A 16 -8.68 0.75 -1.79
N ALA A 17 -9.33 1.90 -1.97
CA ALA A 17 -8.77 3.02 -2.73
C ALA A 17 -7.52 3.60 -2.05
N VAL A 18 -7.52 3.72 -0.72
CA VAL A 18 -6.34 4.16 0.05
C VAL A 18 -5.18 3.17 -0.11
N ALA A 19 -5.45 1.87 -0.01
CA ALA A 19 -4.44 0.83 -0.20
C ALA A 19 -3.86 0.83 -1.63
N VAL A 20 -4.69 1.03 -2.66
CA VAL A 20 -4.24 1.20 -4.05
C VAL A 20 -3.33 2.41 -4.18
N PHE A 21 -3.75 3.55 -3.62
CA PHE A 21 -2.98 4.79 -3.71
C PHE A 21 -1.62 4.65 -3.00
N MET A 22 -1.59 4.11 -1.79
CA MET A 22 -0.34 3.84 -1.07
C MET A 22 0.57 2.90 -1.87
N GLY A 23 0.02 1.78 -2.34
CA GLY A 23 0.78 0.80 -3.10
C GLY A 23 1.39 1.40 -4.37
N ALA A 24 0.61 2.21 -5.10
CA ALA A 24 1.08 2.91 -6.29
C ALA A 24 2.19 3.92 -5.96
N MET A 25 2.08 4.68 -4.86
CA MET A 25 3.09 5.64 -4.44
C MET A 25 4.41 4.97 -4.06
N VAL A 26 4.36 3.85 -3.33
CA VAL A 26 5.56 3.08 -2.98
C VAL A 26 6.22 2.51 -4.23
N LEU A 27 5.45 1.96 -5.18
CA LEU A 27 6.00 1.42 -6.41
C LEU A 27 6.63 2.50 -7.29
N LEU A 28 5.92 3.63 -7.49
CA LEU A 28 6.42 4.74 -8.30
C LEU A 28 7.64 5.40 -7.66
N GLY A 29 7.62 5.61 -6.34
CA GLY A 29 8.72 6.16 -5.58
C GLY A 29 9.96 5.29 -5.65
N GLY A 30 9.81 3.99 -5.33
CA GLY A 30 10.92 3.03 -5.37
C GLY A 30 11.51 2.86 -6.77
N LEU A 31 10.67 2.73 -7.81
CA LEU A 31 11.16 2.58 -9.19
C LEU A 31 11.88 3.82 -9.71
N ARG A 32 11.42 5.03 -9.36
CA ARG A 32 12.07 6.28 -9.79
C ARG A 32 13.36 6.57 -9.03
N ALA A 33 13.36 6.38 -7.71
CA ALA A 33 14.51 6.70 -6.87
C ALA A 33 15.60 5.62 -6.95
N GLY A 34 15.22 4.37 -7.27
CA GLY A 34 16.14 3.23 -7.18
C GLY A 34 16.54 2.88 -5.74
N GLU A 35 15.94 3.55 -4.76
CA GLU A 35 16.16 3.38 -3.33
C GLU A 35 14.86 3.57 -2.55
N ILE A 36 14.71 2.84 -1.45
CA ILE A 36 13.59 2.94 -0.52
C ILE A 36 14.16 3.21 0.86
N GLY A 37 13.79 4.35 1.45
CA GLY A 37 14.25 4.75 2.76
C GLY A 37 13.09 5.00 3.73
N TRP A 38 13.27 4.61 4.98
CA TRP A 38 12.40 5.04 6.07
C TRP A 38 13.25 5.41 7.28
N SER A 39 12.74 6.42 8.00
CA SER A 39 13.32 6.89 9.25
C SER A 39 12.51 6.34 10.41
N SER A 40 13.13 5.60 11.31
CA SER A 40 12.50 5.09 12.53
C SER A 40 13.33 5.43 13.76
N GLY A 41 12.70 6.00 14.78
CA GLY A 41 13.35 6.32 16.05
C GLY A 41 12.64 7.43 16.82
N PRO A 42 12.93 7.58 18.13
CA PRO A 42 12.40 8.70 18.92
C PRO A 42 12.92 10.03 18.38
N VAL A 43 12.18 11.10 18.62
CA VAL A 43 12.57 12.47 18.25
C VAL A 43 13.91 12.79 18.92
N GLY A 44 15.00 12.79 18.15
CA GLY A 44 16.38 12.99 18.64
C GLY A 44 17.34 11.84 18.36
N ALA A 45 16.86 10.63 18.03
CA ALA A 45 17.69 9.49 17.63
C ALA A 45 17.03 8.75 16.46
N VAL A 46 16.94 9.45 15.33
CA VAL A 46 16.34 8.91 14.11
C VAL A 46 17.34 7.97 13.44
N THR A 47 16.99 6.69 13.34
CA THR A 47 17.75 5.73 12.52
C THR A 47 17.19 5.76 11.11
N GLU A 48 18.02 6.13 10.14
CA GLU A 48 17.64 6.13 8.74
C GLU A 48 18.04 4.80 8.11
N THR A 49 17.03 4.01 7.71
CA THR A 49 17.24 2.76 6.97
C THR A 49 17.02 3.05 5.49
N ARG A 50 18.01 2.75 4.63
CA ARG A 50 17.88 2.88 3.17
C ARG A 50 18.27 1.56 2.50
N ILE A 51 17.40 1.09 1.62
CA ILE A 51 17.64 -0.09 0.77
C ILE A 51 17.75 0.40 -0.67
N ARG A 52 18.95 0.29 -1.24
CA ARG A 52 19.22 0.63 -2.63
C ARG A 52 19.14 -0.61 -3.49
N LYS A 53 18.50 -0.50 -4.65
CA LYS A 53 18.39 -1.61 -5.61
C LYS A 53 19.77 -2.13 -6.08
N ALA A 54 20.77 -1.25 -6.14
CA ALA A 54 22.12 -1.60 -6.57
C ALA A 54 22.90 -2.43 -5.52
N ASP A 55 22.60 -2.21 -4.23
CA ASP A 55 23.32 -2.83 -3.12
C ASP A 55 22.61 -4.10 -2.61
N ASP A 56 21.28 -4.07 -2.54
CA ASP A 56 20.42 -5.19 -2.13
C ASP A 56 19.17 -5.28 -3.02
N PRO A 57 19.28 -5.91 -4.21
CA PRO A 57 18.17 -6.02 -5.15
C PRO A 57 17.03 -6.88 -4.61
N ASP A 58 17.34 -7.95 -3.85
CA ASP A 58 16.33 -8.86 -3.31
C ASP A 58 15.52 -8.19 -2.21
N GLY A 59 16.18 -7.48 -1.29
CA GLY A 59 15.52 -6.67 -0.27
C GLY A 59 14.67 -5.56 -0.86
N PHE A 60 15.19 -4.87 -1.88
CA PHE A 60 14.45 -3.83 -2.60
C PHE A 60 13.16 -4.38 -3.22
N TRP A 61 13.23 -5.48 -3.96
CA TRP A 61 12.05 -6.08 -4.59
C TRP A 61 11.06 -6.66 -3.58
N ARG A 62 11.53 -7.19 -2.45
CA ARG A 62 10.65 -7.61 -1.35
C ARG A 62 9.87 -6.44 -0.76
N VAL A 63 10.52 -5.31 -0.49
CA VAL A 63 9.85 -4.11 0.05
C VAL A 63 8.90 -3.51 -0.99
N MET A 64 9.30 -3.47 -2.26
CA MET A 64 8.41 -3.10 -3.37
C MET A 64 7.19 -4.02 -3.49
N GLY A 65 7.38 -5.32 -3.33
CA GLY A 65 6.32 -6.30 -3.37
C GLY A 65 5.35 -6.16 -2.20
N LEU A 66 5.86 -6.10 -0.97
CA LEU A 66 5.05 -6.08 0.25
C LEU A 66 4.45 -4.70 0.55
N GLY A 67 5.19 -3.62 0.33
CA GLY A 67 4.74 -2.26 0.59
C GLY A 67 4.05 -1.59 -0.60
N GLY A 68 4.29 -2.10 -1.81
CA GLY A 68 3.77 -1.54 -3.06
C GLY A 68 2.74 -2.43 -3.73
N ALA A 69 3.19 -3.54 -4.29
CA ALA A 69 2.36 -4.41 -5.13
C ALA A 69 1.21 -5.06 -4.35
N LEU A 70 1.46 -5.54 -3.14
CA LEU A 70 0.46 -6.23 -2.32
C LEU A 70 -0.70 -5.31 -1.91
N PRO A 71 -0.49 -4.10 -1.34
CA PRO A 71 -1.55 -3.14 -1.08
C PRO A 71 -2.32 -2.73 -2.34
N LEU A 72 -1.63 -2.64 -3.48
CA LEU A 72 -2.26 -2.30 -4.75
C LEU A 72 -3.25 -3.38 -5.20
N VAL A 73 -2.81 -4.64 -5.23
CA VAL A 73 -3.66 -5.76 -5.66
C VAL A 73 -4.81 -6.00 -4.68
N LEU A 74 -4.53 -6.03 -3.37
CA LEU A 74 -5.55 -6.24 -2.35
C LEU A 74 -6.54 -5.07 -2.29
N GLY A 75 -6.04 -3.83 -2.37
CA GLY A 75 -6.86 -2.63 -2.40
C GLY A 75 -7.79 -2.61 -3.62
N PHE A 76 -7.27 -2.96 -4.80
CA PHE A 76 -8.08 -3.05 -6.01
C PHE A 76 -9.17 -4.13 -5.87
N GLY A 77 -8.80 -5.30 -5.33
CA GLY A 77 -9.76 -6.37 -5.01
C GLY A 77 -10.86 -5.90 -4.06
N ALA A 78 -10.51 -5.17 -3.00
CA ALA A 78 -11.45 -4.59 -2.05
C ALA A 78 -12.43 -3.60 -2.71
N VAL A 79 -11.94 -2.70 -3.57
CA VAL A 79 -12.78 -1.78 -4.35
C VAL A 79 -13.75 -2.54 -5.26
N VAL A 80 -13.25 -3.54 -5.99
CA VAL A 80 -14.08 -4.36 -6.89
C VAL A 80 -15.15 -5.12 -6.11
N ALA A 81 -14.79 -5.72 -4.98
CA ALA A 81 -15.73 -6.43 -4.11
C ALA A 81 -16.80 -5.50 -3.53
N GLY A 82 -16.40 -4.35 -2.97
CA GLY A 82 -17.34 -3.36 -2.44
C GLY A 82 -18.29 -2.82 -3.50
N ARG A 83 -17.80 -2.58 -4.74
CA ARG A 83 -18.65 -2.17 -5.86
C ARG A 83 -19.64 -3.26 -6.29
N ARG A 84 -19.24 -4.53 -6.27
CA ARG A 84 -20.15 -5.65 -6.58
C ARG A 84 -21.25 -5.76 -5.53
N MET A 85 -20.91 -5.61 -4.25
CA MET A 85 -21.87 -5.64 -3.14
C MET A 85 -22.92 -4.53 -3.20
N LEU A 86 -22.60 -3.34 -3.74
CA LEU A 86 -23.57 -2.27 -3.94
C LEU A 86 -24.52 -2.50 -5.13
N ARG A 87 -24.21 -3.44 -6.02
CA ARG A 87 -25.01 -3.76 -7.22
C ARG A 87 -25.89 -4.99 -7.03
N SER A 88 -25.67 -5.75 -5.98
CA SER A 88 -26.45 -6.93 -5.56
C SER A 88 -27.58 -6.52 -4.61
#